data_AF-A0A103DYK1-F1
#
_entry.id   AF-A0A103DYK1-F1
#
_cell.length_a   1.000
_cell.length_b   1.000
_cell.length_c   1.000
_cell.angle_alpha   90.00
_cell.angle_beta   90.00
_cell.angle_gamma   90.00
#
_symmetry.space_group_name_H-M   'P 1'
#
loop_
_entity.id
_entity.type
_entity.pdbx_description
1 polymer ?
#
loop_
_entity_poly.entity_id
_entity_poly.type
_entity_poly.pdbx_seq_one_letter_code
_entity_poly.pdbx_strand_id
1 'polypeptide(L)' 'MSQAQSANTVPSGKTREQVRQELIQAYHDGLLPTSKLDYPPSEATIARNKELHRLIEPKWAVQH' A
#
# COMPACT_ATOMS: atom_id res chain seq x y z
N MET A 1 -12.32 38.40 22.17
CA MET A 1 -12.26 36.97 21.82
C MET A 1 -11.62 36.86 20.45
N SER A 2 -10.33 36.52 20.39
CA SER A 2 -9.60 36.34 19.12
C SER A 2 -9.80 34.89 18.67
N GLN A 3 -10.44 34.68 17.52
CA GLN A 3 -10.51 33.34 16.90
C GLN A 3 -9.18 33.04 16.22
N ALA A 4 -8.50 32.00 16.71
CA ALA A 4 -7.37 31.39 16.02
C ALA A 4 -7.90 30.65 14.79
N GLN A 5 -7.51 31.12 13.60
CA GLN A 5 -7.74 30.42 12.35
C GLN A 5 -6.90 29.14 12.36
N SER A 6 -7.56 28.00 12.49
CA SER A 6 -6.98 26.69 12.18
C SER A 6 -6.58 26.73 10.70
N ALA A 7 -5.30 26.97 10.42
CA ALA A 7 -4.76 26.86 9.08
C ALA A 7 -5.01 25.42 8.61
N ASN A 8 -6.00 25.25 7.74
CA ASN A 8 -6.29 23.97 7.09
C ASN A 8 -5.17 23.72 6.08
N THR A 9 -4.01 23.30 6.58
CA THR A 9 -2.94 22.76 5.77
C THR A 9 -3.47 21.45 5.21
N VAL A 10 -4.09 21.51 4.03
CA VAL A 10 -4.30 20.31 3.22
C VAL A 10 -2.92 19.66 3.10
N PRO A 11 -2.66 18.50 3.73
CA PRO A 11 -1.39 17.85 3.55
C PRO A 11 -1.26 17.64 2.05
N SER A 12 -0.12 18.06 1.48
CA SER A 12 0.19 17.72 0.10
C SER A 12 0.07 16.20 0.00
N GLY A 13 -1.00 15.73 -0.64
CA GLY A 13 -1.29 14.30 -0.71
C GLY A 13 -0.10 13.57 -1.32
N LYS A 14 0.05 12.28 -0.97
CA LYS A 14 1.12 11.46 -1.55
C LYS A 14 1.07 11.59 -3.07
N THR A 15 2.23 11.83 -3.68
CA THR A 15 2.33 11.83 -5.12
C THR A 15 1.99 10.43 -5.63
N ARG A 16 1.55 10.32 -6.89
CA ARG A 16 1.27 9.01 -7.50
C ARG A 16 2.49 8.08 -7.42
N GLU A 17 3.69 8.65 -7.48
CA GLU A 17 4.93 7.90 -7.37
C GLU A 17 5.15 7.35 -5.96
N GLN A 18 4.92 8.16 -4.93
CA GLN A 18 4.95 7.70 -3.54
C GLN A 18 3.93 6.59 -3.29
N VAL A 19 2.71 6.72 -3.83
CA VAL A 19 1.69 5.66 -3.71
C VAL A 19 2.13 4.37 -4.40
N ARG A 20 2.79 4.44 -5.57
CA ARG A 20 3.33 3.25 -6.23
C ARG A 20 4.40 2.57 -5.38
N GLN A 21 5.34 3.33 -4.83
CA GLN A 21 6.38 2.78 -3.97
C GLN A 21 5.78 2.07 -2.76
N GLU A 22 4.75 2.64 -2.13
CA GLU A 22 4.05 1.99 -1.03
C GLU A 22 3.31 0.72 -1.45
N LEU A 23 2.71 0.70 -2.64
CA LEU A 23 2.06 -0.50 -3.17
C LEU A 23 3.05 -1.62 -3.48
N ILE A 24 4.22 -1.28 -4.03
CA ILE A 24 5.32 -2.24 -4.26
C ILE A 24 5.77 -2.81 -2.91
N GLN A 25 6.00 -1.96 -1.91
CA GLN A 25 6.37 -2.40 -0.57
C GLN A 25 5.29 -3.32 0.05
N ALA A 26 4.02 -2.91 0.00
CA ALA A 26 2.92 -3.72 0.52
C ALA A 26 2.76 -5.08 -0.19
N TYR A 27 3.11 -5.14 -1.48
CA TYR A 27 3.14 -6.39 -2.24
C TYR A 27 4.26 -7.32 -1.76
N HIS A 28 5.47 -6.79 -1.58
CA HIS A 28 6.58 -7.53 -0.99
C HIS A 28 6.30 -7.93 0.47
N ASP A 29 5.53 -7.14 1.22
CA ASP A 29 5.11 -7.51 2.57
C ASP A 29 3.94 -8.52 2.57
N GLY A 30 3.39 -8.88 1.41
CA GLY A 30 2.27 -9.83 1.28
C GLY A 30 0.94 -9.28 1.80
N LEU A 31 0.85 -7.97 2.04
CA LEU A 31 -0.33 -7.31 2.61
C LEU A 31 -1.44 -7.05 1.59
N LEU A 32 -1.14 -7.20 0.29
CA LEU A 32 -2.16 -7.02 -0.74
C LEU A 32 -3.15 -8.21 -0.73
N PRO A 33 -4.45 -7.97 -0.46
CA PRO A 33 -5.42 -9.04 -0.46
C PRO A 33 -5.65 -9.57 -1.88
N THR A 34 -5.77 -10.89 -2.00
CA THR A 34 -6.08 -11.54 -3.28
C THR A 34 -7.59 -11.63 -3.57
N SER A 35 -8.41 -11.38 -2.54
CA SER A 35 -9.88 -11.41 -2.61
C SER A 35 -10.48 -10.15 -1.98
N LYS A 36 -11.62 -9.69 -2.51
CA LYS A 36 -12.32 -8.47 -2.07
C LYS A 36 -12.91 -8.57 -0.66
N LEU A 37 -13.02 -9.77 -0.09
CA LEU A 37 -13.62 -10.04 1.21
C LEU A 37 -12.58 -10.29 2.32
N ASP A 38 -11.30 -10.40 1.98
CA ASP A 38 -10.23 -10.77 2.92
C ASP A 38 -9.44 -9.52 3.36
N TYR A 39 -10.16 -8.55 3.94
CA TYR A 39 -9.55 -7.32 4.47
C TYR A 39 -9.93 -7.10 5.95
N PRO A 40 -8.94 -6.99 6.86
CA PRO A 40 -7.50 -7.17 6.63
C PRO A 40 -7.15 -8.64 6.33
N PRO A 41 -6.12 -8.92 5.51
CA PRO A 41 -5.74 -10.30 5.18
C PRO A 41 -5.27 -11.05 6.43
N SER A 42 -5.61 -12.34 6.51
CA SER A 42 -5.09 -13.22 7.57
C SER A 42 -3.57 -13.42 7.47
N GLU A 43 -2.92 -13.80 8.58
CA GLU A 43 -1.48 -14.11 8.58
C GLU A 43 -1.12 -15.24 7.60
N ALA A 44 -2.00 -16.23 7.43
CA ALA A 44 -1.83 -17.30 6.45
C ALA A 44 -1.90 -16.76 5.01
N THR A 45 -2.80 -15.82 4.74
CA THR A 45 -2.87 -15.11 3.44
C THR A 45 -1.58 -14.33 3.20
N ILE A 46 -1.09 -13.60 4.21
CA ILE A 46 0.16 -12.82 4.11
C ILE A 46 1.35 -13.73 3.79
N ALA A 47 1.51 -14.84 4.52
CA ALA A 47 2.60 -15.79 4.29
C ALA A 47 2.56 -16.39 2.87
N ARG A 48 1.36 -16.77 2.40
CA ARG A 48 1.17 -17.27 1.03
C ARG A 48 1.50 -16.20 0.00
N ASN A 49 1.03 -14.97 0.19
CA ASN A 49 1.30 -13.86 -0.72
C ASN A 49 2.80 -13.55 -0.79
N LYS A 50 3.50 -13.65 0.35
CA LYS A 50 4.96 -13.53 0.39
C LYS A 50 5.65 -14.57 -0.48
N GLU A 51 5.26 -15.83 -0.34
CA GLU A 51 5.85 -16.89 -1.18
C GLU A 51 5.51 -16.70 -2.67
N LEU A 52 4.28 -16.26 -2.99
CA LEU A 52 3.87 -16.03 -4.37
C LEU A 52 4.64 -14.89 -5.05
N HIS A 53 4.89 -13.77 -4.36
CA HIS A 53 5.68 -12.68 -4.96
C HIS A 53 7.12 -13.12 -5.26
N ARG A 54 7.66 -14.06 -4.47
CA ARG A 54 9.04 -14.55 -4.63
C ARG A 54 9.19 -15.36 -5.90
N LEU A 55 8.10 -16.01 -6.30
CA LEU A 55 8.02 -16.84 -7.50
C LEU A 55 7.60 -16.03 -8.74
N ILE A 56 6.79 -14.99 -8.55
CA ILE A 56 6.19 -14.22 -9.64
C ILE A 56 6.30 -12.75 -9.29
N GLU A 57 7.17 -12.04 -10.02
CA GLU A 57 7.26 -10.59 -9.93
C GLU A 57 6.41 -9.95 -11.05
N PRO A 58 5.34 -9.22 -10.72
CA PRO A 58 4.44 -8.69 -11.73
C PRO A 58 5.06 -7.46 -12.40
N LYS A 59 4.84 -7.31 -13.72
CA LYS A 59 5.43 -6.23 -14.52
C LYS A 59 5.18 -4.82 -13.97
N TRP A 60 4.07 -4.60 -13.26
CA TRP A 60 3.75 -3.32 -12.63
C TRP A 60 4.60 -3.00 -11.39
N ALA A 61 5.20 -4.01 -10.75
CA ALA A 61 6.07 -3.85 -9.58
C ALA A 61 7.56 -3.72 -9.96
N VAL A 62 7.95 -4.15 -11.17
CA VAL A 62 9.35 -4.14 -11.66
C VAL A 62 9.71 -2.84 -12.40
N GLN A 63 8.73 -1.99 -12.69
CA GLN A 63 8.93 -0.85 -13.59
C GLN A 63 9.50 0.37 -12.83
N HIS A 64 10.78 0.64 -13.04
CA HIS A 64 11.49 1.87 -12.69
C HIS A 64 11.29 2.97 -13.75
#